data_AF-A0A3M1F6R0-F1
#
_entry.id   AF-A0A3M1F6R0-F1
#
_cell.length_a   1.000
_cell.length_b   1.000
_cell.length_c   1.000
_cell.angle_alpha   90.00
_cell.angle_beta   90.00
_cell.angle_gamma   90.00
#
_symmetry.space_group_name_H-M   'P 1'
#
loop_
_entity.id
_entity.type
_entity.pdbx_description
1 polymer ?
#
loop_
_entity_poly.entity_id
_entity_poly.type
_entity_poly.pdbx_seq_one_letter_code
_entity_poly.pdbx_strand_id
1 'polypeptide(L)'
;PETHTYRLDDGREVRVNCQEGLSGEAEEGEGWTTVYEGTACYDVRTGMMVTLSYTKKWLFTGEYEGQSYDRAFFGDTEVYELELVSTNAELAFSQ
;
A
#
# COMPACT_ATOMS: atom_id res chain seq x y z
N PRO A 1 4.95 13.33 -15.34
CA PRO A 1 4.03 12.76 -14.32
C PRO A 1 2.59 12.97 -14.77
N GLU A 2 1.88 11.88 -15.07
CA GLU A 2 0.44 11.96 -15.35
C GLU A 2 -0.27 12.34 -14.05
N THR A 3 -1.09 13.39 -14.11
CA THR A 3 -1.92 13.80 -12.97
C THR A 3 -3.27 13.12 -13.13
N HIS A 4 -3.65 12.30 -12.16
CA HIS A 4 -4.94 11.63 -12.12
C HIS A 4 -5.91 12.40 -11.22
N THR A 5 -7.20 12.10 -11.32
CA THR A 5 -8.21 12.56 -10.37
C THR A 5 -8.64 11.40 -9.50
N TYR A 6 -8.76 11.63 -8.19
CA TYR A 6 -9.30 10.69 -7.22
C TYR A 6 -10.55 11.30 -6.59
N ARG A 7 -11.64 10.55 -6.55
CA ARG A 7 -12.90 11.01 -5.96
C ARG A 7 -12.95 10.58 -4.49
N LEU A 8 -13.02 11.56 -3.59
CA LEU A 8 -13.21 11.32 -2.16
C LEU A 8 -14.65 10.89 -1.87
N ASP A 9 -14.86 10.26 -0.70
CA ASP A 9 -16.17 9.87 -0.18
C ASP A 9 -17.20 11.02 -0.12
N ASP A 10 -16.74 12.26 0.11
CA ASP A 10 -17.62 13.44 0.12
C ASP A 10 -18.02 13.95 -1.28
N GLY A 11 -17.57 13.26 -2.32
CA GLY A 11 -17.88 13.52 -3.72
C GLY A 11 -16.97 14.54 -4.40
N ARG A 12 -16.05 15.19 -3.67
CA ARG A 12 -15.07 16.10 -4.28
C ARG A 12 -13.96 15.30 -4.96
N GLU A 13 -13.42 15.84 -6.04
CA GLU A 13 -12.31 15.23 -6.77
C GLU A 13 -11.00 15.97 -6.48
N VAL A 14 -9.96 15.21 -6.17
CA VAL A 14 -8.62 15.72 -5.86
C VAL A 14 -7.65 15.27 -6.95
N ARG A 15 -6.74 16.16 -7.33
CA ARG A 15 -5.66 15.86 -8.27
C ARG A 15 -4.54 15.14 -7.55
N VAL A 16 -4.16 13.96 -8.04
CA VAL A 16 -3.16 13.10 -7.40
C VAL A 16 -2.03 12.69 -8.35
N ASN A 17 -0.88 12.39 -7.76
CA ASN A 17 0.21 11.66 -8.39
C ASN A 17 0.32 10.30 -7.71
N CYS A 18 0.18 9.23 -8.49
CA CYS A 18 0.21 7.87 -7.97
C CYS A 18 1.57 7.23 -8.21
N GLN A 19 2.07 6.55 -7.19
CA GLN A 19 3.26 5.72 -7.25
C GLN A 19 2.81 4.25 -7.16
N GLU A 20 2.90 3.57 -8.29
CA GLU A 20 2.64 2.14 -8.41
C GLU A 20 3.91 1.33 -8.13
N GLY A 21 3.74 0.04 -7.87
CA GLY A 21 4.86 -0.89 -7.69
C GLY A 21 5.68 -0.59 -6.43
N LEU A 22 5.07 0.05 -5.43
CA LEU A 22 5.68 0.19 -4.11
C LEU A 22 5.84 -1.21 -3.51
N SER A 23 7.03 -1.48 -3.00
CA SER A 23 7.30 -2.73 -2.28
C SER A 23 8.13 -2.47 -1.04
N GLY A 24 7.99 -3.35 -0.07
CA GLY A 24 8.77 -3.34 1.17
C GLY A 24 8.75 -4.71 1.82
N GLU A 25 9.76 -4.97 2.66
CA GLU A 25 9.84 -6.20 3.45
C GLU A 25 10.13 -5.86 4.90
N ALA A 26 9.59 -6.67 5.81
CA ALA A 26 9.84 -6.57 7.25
C ALA A 26 10.02 -7.97 7.84
N GLU A 27 11.08 -8.17 8.64
CA GLU A 27 11.25 -9.40 9.42
C GLU A 27 10.29 -9.41 10.61
N GLU A 28 9.51 -10.47 10.77
CA GLU A 28 8.58 -10.68 11.90
C GLU A 28 9.17 -11.59 12.97
N GLY A 29 10.24 -12.34 12.63
CA GLY A 29 10.88 -13.33 13.50
C GLY A 29 10.51 -14.77 13.13
N GLU A 30 11.20 -15.73 13.75
CA GLU A 30 10.94 -17.18 13.57
C GLU A 30 10.93 -17.65 12.11
N GLY A 31 11.74 -17.01 11.25
CA GLY A 31 11.82 -17.33 9.82
C GLY A 31 10.74 -16.67 8.96
N TRP A 32 9.82 -15.87 9.54
CA TRP A 32 8.80 -15.16 8.80
C TRP A 32 9.26 -13.76 8.37
N THR A 33 9.07 -13.47 7.09
CA THR A 33 9.21 -12.15 6.48
C THR A 33 7.87 -11.73 5.90
N THR A 34 7.39 -10.57 6.32
CA THR A 34 6.27 -9.90 5.67
C THR A 34 6.76 -9.18 4.42
N VAL A 35 6.04 -9.35 3.32
CA VAL A 35 6.23 -8.60 2.07
C VAL A 35 5.00 -7.78 1.77
N TYR A 36 5.22 -6.51 1.45
CA TYR A 36 4.19 -5.54 1.07
C TYR A 36 4.36 -5.16 -0.40
N GLU A 37 3.27 -5.12 -1.16
CA GLU A 37 3.24 -4.68 -2.56
C GLU A 37 1.99 -3.81 -2.78
N GLY A 38 2.13 -2.62 -3.36
CA GLY A 38 0.99 -1.72 -3.48
C GLY A 38 1.20 -0.45 -4.30
N THR A 39 0.22 0.44 -4.18
CA THR A 39 0.14 1.73 -4.85
C THR A 39 -0.30 2.78 -3.85
N ALA A 40 0.38 3.92 -3.84
CA ALA A 40 -0.01 5.08 -3.04
C ALA A 40 -0.20 6.31 -3.94
N CYS A 41 -1.27 7.05 -3.71
CA CYS A 41 -1.54 8.30 -4.42
C CYS A 41 -1.46 9.48 -3.47
N TYR A 42 -0.81 10.55 -3.92
CA TYR A 42 -0.55 11.74 -3.12
C TYR A 42 -1.16 12.97 -3.80
N ASP A 43 -1.77 13.85 -3.03
CA ASP A 43 -2.27 15.14 -3.51
C ASP A 43 -1.15 15.97 -4.13
N VAL A 44 -1.36 16.49 -5.33
CA VAL A 44 -0.30 17.18 -6.10
C VAL A 44 0.16 18.50 -5.49
N ARG A 45 -0.65 19.12 -4.61
CA ARG A 45 -0.32 20.41 -3.99
C ARG A 45 0.43 20.23 -2.67
N THR A 46 -0.02 19.31 -1.84
CA THR A 46 0.45 19.15 -0.46
C THR A 46 1.39 17.96 -0.27
N GLY A 47 1.38 16.99 -1.19
CA GLY A 47 2.08 15.71 -1.02
C GLY A 47 1.43 14.78 0.00
N MET A 48 0.23 15.12 0.51
CA MET A 48 -0.50 14.29 1.46
C MET A 48 -1.01 13.01 0.79
N MET A 49 -0.89 11.86 1.45
CA MET A 49 -1.44 10.60 0.97
C MET A 49 -2.96 10.67 0.94
N VAL A 50 -3.54 10.47 -0.25
CA VAL A 50 -4.98 10.46 -0.51
C VAL A 50 -5.53 9.05 -0.46
N THR A 51 -4.80 8.09 -1.05
CA THR A 51 -5.15 6.68 -0.98
C THR A 51 -3.91 5.80 -0.95
N LEU A 52 -4.03 4.65 -0.30
CA LEU A 52 -3.03 3.60 -0.29
C LEU A 52 -3.76 2.25 -0.41
N SER A 53 -3.39 1.47 -1.42
CA SER A 53 -3.84 0.09 -1.57
C SER A 53 -2.62 -0.82 -1.59
N TYR A 54 -2.57 -1.81 -0.72
CA TYR A 54 -1.47 -2.78 -0.71
C TYR A 54 -1.92 -4.18 -0.31
N THR A 55 -1.20 -5.17 -0.83
CA THR A 55 -1.26 -6.56 -0.40
C THR A 55 -0.09 -6.83 0.54
N LYS A 56 -0.37 -7.51 1.65
CA LYS A 56 0.60 -8.05 2.59
C LYS A 56 0.57 -9.57 2.48
N LYS A 57 1.74 -10.20 2.38
CA LYS A 57 1.90 -11.66 2.36
C LYS A 57 3.06 -12.07 3.25
N TRP A 58 3.02 -13.28 3.78
CA TRP A 58 4.09 -13.83 4.62
C TRP A 58 4.88 -14.90 3.88
N LEU A 59 6.20 -14.77 3.92
CA LEU A 59 7.15 -15.74 3.37
C LEU A 59 7.93 -16.35 4.52
N PHE A 60 8.05 -17.68 4.51
CA PHE A 60 8.81 -18.42 5.51
C PHE A 60 10.15 -18.88 4.93
N THR A 61 11.21 -18.70 5.69
CA THR A 61 12.52 -19.30 5.45
C THR A 61 12.94 -20.06 6.71
N GLY A 62 13.08 -21.37 6.61
CA GLY A 62 13.39 -22.22 7.76
C GLY A 62 13.08 -23.69 7.52
N GLU A 63 13.14 -24.48 8.58
CA GLU A 63 12.77 -25.90 8.54
C GLU A 63 11.43 -26.12 9.25
N TYR A 64 10.54 -26.87 8.61
CA TYR A 64 9.26 -27.27 9.18
C TYR A 64 8.91 -28.68 8.70
N GLU A 65 8.51 -29.57 9.62
CA GLU A 65 8.20 -30.98 9.33
C GLU A 65 9.28 -31.74 8.52
N GLY A 66 10.56 -31.41 8.76
CA GLY A 66 11.69 -32.04 8.08
C GLY A 66 11.93 -31.57 6.64
N GLN A 67 11.22 -30.53 6.20
CA GLN A 67 11.42 -29.86 4.92
C GLN A 67 12.04 -28.48 5.13
N SER A 68 13.01 -28.12 4.30
CA SER A 68 13.57 -26.76 4.27
C SER A 68 12.82 -25.90 3.27
N TYR A 69 12.49 -24.69 3.67
CA TYR A 69 11.78 -23.70 2.87
C TYR A 69 12.67 -22.47 2.69
N ASP A 70 12.66 -21.92 1.48
CA ASP A 70 13.29 -20.64 1.15
C ASP A 70 12.23 -19.71 0.59
N ARG A 71 11.89 -18.66 1.38
CA ARG A 71 10.87 -17.66 1.05
C ARG A 71 9.57 -18.30 0.55
N ALA A 72 9.15 -19.38 1.20
CA ALA A 72 7.97 -20.12 0.80
C ALA A 72 6.70 -19.38 1.23
N PHE A 73 5.77 -19.26 0.30
CA PHE A 73 4.45 -18.69 0.53
C PHE A 73 3.43 -19.79 0.84
N PHE A 74 2.66 -19.63 1.91
CA PHE A 74 1.69 -20.64 2.39
C PHE A 74 0.23 -20.25 2.21
N GLY A 75 -0.07 -19.24 1.39
CA GLY A 75 -1.44 -18.92 0.98
C GLY A 75 -2.15 -17.83 1.79
N ASP A 76 -1.52 -17.29 2.84
CA ASP A 76 -2.11 -16.22 3.66
C ASP A 76 -1.77 -14.83 3.12
N THR A 77 -2.78 -14.03 2.79
CA THR A 77 -2.62 -12.65 2.33
C THR A 77 -3.66 -11.74 2.97
N GLU A 78 -3.25 -10.52 3.30
CA GLU A 78 -4.15 -9.43 3.67
C GLU A 78 -4.14 -8.37 2.57
N VAL A 79 -5.32 -7.81 2.29
CA VAL A 79 -5.48 -6.66 1.38
C VAL A 79 -5.97 -5.48 2.20
N TYR A 80 -5.28 -4.35 2.06
CA TYR A 80 -5.59 -3.11 2.76
C TYR A 80 -5.84 -2.00 1.76
N GLU A 81 -6.96 -1.31 1.95
CA GLU A 81 -7.34 -0.11 1.21
C GLU A 81 -7.59 1.01 2.23
N LEU A 82 -6.88 2.13 2.07
CA LEU A 82 -6.99 3.30 2.92
C LEU A 82 -7.31 4.52 2.06
N GLU A 83 -8.19 5.37 2.58
CA GLU A 83 -8.58 6.64 1.96
C GLU A 83 -8.48 7.79 2.97
N LEU A 84 -8.13 8.97 2.47
CA LEU A 84 -8.14 10.22 3.22
C LEU A 84 -9.58 10.67 3.51
N VAL A 85 -10.01 10.47 4.75
CA VAL A 85 -11.35 10.87 5.22
C VAL A 85 -11.45 12.38 5.50
N SER A 86 -10.42 12.98 6.09
CA SER A 86 -10.43 14.42 6.42
C SER A 86 -9.02 14.98 6.55
N THR A 87 -8.90 16.28 6.31
CA THR A 87 -7.65 17.03 6.48
C THR A 87 -7.97 18.51 6.71
N ASN A 88 -7.07 19.20 7.42
CA ASN A 88 -7.09 20.65 7.53
C ASN A 88 -6.27 21.34 6.42
N ALA A 89 -5.50 20.57 5.64
CA ALA A 89 -4.73 21.10 4.52
C ALA A 89 -5.64 21.34 3.31
N GLU A 90 -5.40 22.42 2.57
CA GLU A 90 -6.14 22.68 1.35
C GLU A 90 -5.56 21.87 0.19
N LEU A 91 -6.27 20.83 -0.23
CA LEU A 91 -5.90 19.94 -1.34
C LEU A 91 -6.09 20.61 -2.71
N ALA A 92 -5.47 20.06 -3.75
CA ALA A 92 -5.70 20.45 -5.14
C ALA A 92 -6.96 19.79 -5.69
N PHE A 93 -8.12 20.37 -5.38
CA PHE A 93 -9.38 19.91 -5.99
C PHE A 93 -9.43 20.19 -7.50
N SER A 94 -10.04 19.27 -8.25
CA SER A 94 -10.43 19.49 -9.64
C SER A 94 -11.60 20.48 -9.70
N GLN A 95 -11.61 21.34 -10.73
CA GLN A 95 -12.70 22.31 -10.95
C GLN A 95 -13.99 21.63 -11.42
#